data_AF-W4M4E7-F1
#
_entry.id   AF-W4M4E7-F1
#
_cell.length_a   1.000
_cell.length_b   1.000
_cell.length_c   1.000
_cell.angle_alpha   90.00
_cell.angle_beta   90.00
_cell.angle_gamma   90.00
#
_symmetry.space_group_name_H-M   'P 1'
#
loop_
_entity.id
_entity.type
_entity.pdbx_description
1 polymer ?
#
loop_
_entity_poly.entity_id
_entity_poly.type
_entity_poly.pdbx_seq_one_letter_code
_entity_poly.pdbx_strand_id
1 'polypeptide(L)'
;NIASYTHADEEACALVADGKKPIGISYALAGIELKAQGKPIEPVFPVGLSGWDMEANALIKKDQIKPAAKTFLDWTLSKTAMHAYAKNYAIISRRDIDVPIPKGYPKEPAKQLFDRDFLWDAANRQRILDTLKARYGDKASGAPLSGDS
;
A
#
# COMPACT_ATOMS: atom_id res chain seq x y z
N ASN A 1 -5.14 -1.51 22.37
CA ASN A 1 -5.84 -0.19 22.34
C ASN A 1 -5.29 0.59 21.15
N ILE A 2 -6.12 1.35 20.43
CA ILE A 2 -5.72 2.21 19.30
C ILE A 2 -5.97 3.66 19.69
N ALA A 3 -4.96 4.51 19.48
CA ALA A 3 -5.00 5.92 19.87
C ALA A 3 -5.73 6.80 18.85
N SER A 4 -5.51 6.57 17.55
CA SER A 4 -6.13 7.32 16.45
C SER A 4 -6.01 6.54 15.15
N TYR A 5 -6.90 6.81 14.21
CA TYR A 5 -6.79 6.43 12.80
C TYR A 5 -6.52 7.70 12.00
N THR A 6 -5.38 7.75 11.32
CA THR A 6 -4.97 8.88 10.47
C THR A 6 -5.73 8.85 9.15
N HIS A 7 -5.86 10.01 8.50
CA HIS A 7 -6.48 10.07 7.17
C HIS A 7 -5.51 9.69 6.05
N ALA A 8 -4.23 10.03 6.22
CA ALA A 8 -3.17 9.64 5.32
C ALA A 8 -2.36 8.49 5.94
N ASP A 9 -1.91 7.56 5.10
CA ASP A 9 -1.22 6.36 5.56
C ASP A 9 0.17 6.70 6.13
N GLU A 10 0.89 7.66 5.53
CA GLU A 10 2.23 8.10 5.93
C GLU A 10 2.25 8.85 7.26
N GLU A 11 1.12 9.45 7.65
CA GLU A 11 1.00 10.26 8.86
C GLU A 11 1.32 9.43 10.12
N ALA A 12 0.93 8.15 10.15
CA ALA A 12 1.23 7.25 11.25
C ALA A 12 2.75 7.11 11.48
N CYS A 13 3.55 6.97 10.42
CA CYS A 13 5.01 6.90 10.53
C CYS A 13 5.63 8.25 10.92
N ALA A 14 5.09 9.37 10.41
CA ALA A 14 5.54 10.71 10.80
C ALA A 14 5.33 10.97 12.29
N LEU A 15 4.17 10.58 12.85
CA LEU A 15 3.89 10.70 14.28
C LEU A 15 4.86 9.88 15.15
N VAL A 16 5.31 8.71 14.67
CA VAL A 16 6.34 7.92 15.36
C VAL A 16 7.72 8.57 15.24
N ALA A 17 8.08 9.07 14.06
CA ALA A 17 9.34 9.75 13.82
C ALA A 17 9.49 11.05 14.65
N ASP A 18 8.39 11.72 14.95
CA ASP A 18 8.32 12.88 15.85
C ASP A 18 8.26 12.51 17.34
N GLY A 19 8.22 11.22 17.69
CA GLY A 19 8.10 10.74 19.07
C GLY A 19 6.71 10.94 19.70
N LYS A 20 5.69 11.30 18.91
CA LYS A 20 4.32 11.55 19.38
C LYS A 20 3.52 10.28 19.60
N LYS A 21 3.88 9.20 18.89
CA LYS A 21 3.31 7.85 19.04
C LYS A 21 4.43 6.82 19.12
N PRO A 22 4.30 5.75 19.92
CA PRO A 22 5.34 4.73 20.02
C PRO A 22 5.33 3.75 18.83
N ILE A 23 4.16 3.53 18.21
CA ILE A 23 3.95 2.57 17.12
C ILE A 23 2.97 3.18 16.12
N GLY A 24 3.24 2.99 14.84
CA GLY A 24 2.38 3.36 13.72
C GLY A 24 2.35 2.21 12.72
N ILE A 25 1.19 1.99 12.10
CA ILE A 25 1.00 1.01 11.03
C ILE A 25 0.80 1.82 9.75
N SER A 26 1.65 1.59 8.75
CA SER A 26 1.67 2.34 7.49
C SER A 26 2.19 1.44 6.37
N TYR A 27 2.24 1.97 5.15
CA TYR A 27 2.91 1.31 4.03
C TYR A 27 4.44 1.35 4.21
N ALA A 28 5.11 0.36 3.64
CA ALA A 28 6.53 0.09 3.88
C ALA A 28 7.46 1.28 3.59
N LEU A 29 7.22 1.95 2.46
CA LEU A 29 8.12 2.98 1.95
C LEU A 29 8.19 4.21 2.87
N ALA A 30 7.08 4.62 3.51
CA ALA A 30 7.09 5.72 4.48
C ALA A 30 8.08 5.50 5.63
N GLY A 31 8.07 4.30 6.22
CA GLY A 31 9.01 3.93 7.28
C GLY A 31 10.46 3.85 6.79
N ILE A 32 10.68 3.24 5.62
CA ILE A 32 12.01 3.11 5.02
C ILE A 32 12.63 4.49 4.75
N GLU A 33 11.87 5.41 4.15
CA GLU A 33 12.35 6.75 3.81
C GLU A 33 12.70 7.56 5.06
N LEU A 34 11.82 7.57 6.07
CA LEU A 34 12.09 8.28 7.32
C LEU A 34 13.32 7.71 8.05
N LYS A 35 13.49 6.39 8.06
CA LYS A 35 14.72 5.75 8.58
C LYS A 35 15.96 6.16 7.79
N ALA A 36 15.87 6.19 6.46
CA ALA A 36 16.97 6.60 5.59
C ALA A 36 17.34 8.09 5.79
N GLN A 37 16.39 8.93 6.18
CA GLN A 37 16.61 10.33 6.58
C GLN A 37 17.21 10.48 8.00
N GLY A 38 17.47 9.37 8.70
CA GLY A 38 18.06 9.39 10.05
C GLY A 38 17.05 9.61 11.19
N LYS A 39 15.75 9.47 10.93
CA LYS A 39 14.74 9.53 12.00
C LYS A 39 14.90 8.33 12.95
N PRO A 40 14.64 8.51 14.26
CA PRO A 40 14.85 7.47 15.28
C PRO A 40 13.69 6.46 15.30
N ILE A 41 13.42 5.84 14.16
CA ILE A 41 12.38 4.82 13.99
C ILE A 41 12.98 3.51 13.50
N GLU A 42 12.23 2.42 13.60
CA GLU A 42 12.62 1.12 13.06
C GLU A 42 11.44 0.53 12.26
N PRO A 43 11.54 0.47 10.92
CA PRO A 43 10.56 -0.23 10.10
C PRO A 43 10.60 -1.73 10.39
N VAL A 44 9.46 -2.32 10.73
CA VAL A 44 9.33 -3.76 11.02
C VAL A 44 8.33 -4.38 10.05
N PHE A 45 8.74 -5.48 9.41
CA PHE A 45 7.89 -6.27 8.52
C PHE A 45 7.51 -7.56 9.25
N PRO A 46 6.25 -7.72 9.66
CA PRO A 46 5.83 -8.93 10.35
C PRO A 46 5.66 -10.07 9.35
N VAL A 47 6.36 -11.18 9.60
CA VAL A 47 6.36 -12.39 8.77
C VAL A 47 4.94 -12.94 8.65
N GLY A 48 4.46 -13.12 7.41
CA GLY A 48 3.13 -13.66 7.11
C GLY A 48 1.94 -12.77 7.51
N LEU A 49 2.16 -11.52 7.93
CA LEU A 49 1.11 -10.63 8.43
C LEU A 49 1.07 -9.27 7.74
N SER A 50 2.06 -8.97 6.89
CA SER A 50 2.15 -7.69 6.21
C SER A 50 1.04 -7.59 5.17
N GLY A 51 0.19 -6.58 5.32
CA GLY A 51 -0.81 -6.25 4.32
C GLY A 51 -0.17 -5.88 2.99
N TRP A 52 -0.84 -6.22 1.90
CA TRP A 52 -0.46 -5.81 0.55
C TRP A 52 -1.71 -5.60 -0.30
N ASP A 53 -1.54 -4.89 -1.39
CA ASP A 53 -2.50 -4.72 -2.46
C ASP A 53 -1.83 -4.94 -3.82
N MET A 54 -2.64 -5.02 -4.87
CA MET A 54 -2.16 -5.12 -6.24
C MET A 54 -2.57 -3.86 -6.98
N GLU A 55 -1.59 -3.05 -7.39
CA GLU A 55 -1.85 -1.92 -8.27
C GLU A 55 -2.27 -2.44 -9.65
N ALA A 56 -3.54 -2.22 -9.99
CA ALA A 56 -4.13 -2.66 -11.25
C ALA A 56 -4.40 -1.47 -12.17
N ASN A 57 -4.09 -1.63 -13.45
CA ASN A 57 -4.43 -0.67 -14.50
C ASN A 57 -5.55 -1.25 -15.38
N ALA A 58 -6.57 -0.45 -15.70
CA ALA A 58 -7.72 -0.88 -16.48
C ALA A 58 -8.15 0.18 -17.51
N LEU A 59 -8.73 -0.25 -18.64
CA LEU A 59 -9.41 0.65 -19.58
C LEU A 59 -10.84 0.89 -19.11
N ILE A 60 -11.21 2.16 -18.98
CA ILE A 60 -12.60 2.55 -18.80
C ILE A 60 -13.39 2.30 -20.09
N LYS A 61 -14.51 1.59 -19.97
CA LYS A 61 -15.42 1.33 -21.10
C LYS A 61 -16.01 2.63 -21.61
N LYS A 62 -15.84 2.89 -22.91
CA LYS A 62 -16.38 4.05 -23.65
C LYS A 62 -16.72 3.61 -25.08
N ASP A 63 -17.63 4.32 -25.74
CA ASP A 63 -18.03 4.04 -27.12
C ASP A 63 -16.83 4.14 -28.09
N GLN A 64 -15.90 5.04 -27.80
CA GLN A 64 -14.63 5.18 -28.52
C GLN A 64 -13.46 5.14 -27.55
N ILE A 65 -12.56 4.18 -27.72
CA ILE A 65 -11.34 4.04 -26.95
C ILE A 65 -10.17 4.55 -27.80
N LYS A 66 -9.46 5.57 -27.30
CA LYS A 66 -8.28 6.11 -27.97
C LYS A 66 -7.18 5.04 -28.06
N PRO A 67 -6.53 4.84 -29.23
CA PRO A 67 -5.41 3.89 -29.37
C PRO A 67 -4.29 4.12 -28.34
N ALA A 68 -3.99 5.38 -28.05
CA ALA A 68 -2.98 5.76 -27.06
C ALA A 68 -3.23 5.17 -25.65
N ALA A 69 -4.49 4.96 -25.25
CA ALA A 69 -4.81 4.35 -23.96
C ALA A 69 -4.41 2.87 -23.90
N LYS A 70 -4.56 2.15 -25.02
CA LYS A 70 -4.09 0.75 -25.14
C LYS A 70 -2.57 0.70 -25.12
N THR A 71 -1.92 1.54 -25.91
CA THR A 71 -0.46 1.65 -25.94
C THR A 71 0.13 1.97 -24.56
N PHE A 72 -0.51 2.85 -23.79
CA PHE A 72 -0.10 3.15 -22.43
C PHE A 72 -0.19 1.92 -21.52
N LEU A 73 -1.32 1.18 -21.56
CA LEU A 73 -1.45 -0.04 -20.76
C LEU A 73 -0.44 -1.12 -21.14
N ASP A 74 -0.22 -1.34 -22.44
CA ASP A 74 0.80 -2.28 -22.92
C ASP A 74 2.19 -1.89 -22.38
N TRP A 75 2.49 -0.59 -22.35
CA TRP A 75 3.71 -0.07 -21.76
C TRP A 75 3.79 -0.32 -20.24
N THR A 76 2.71 -0.12 -19.47
CA THR A 76 2.71 -0.37 -18.01
C THR A 76 3.05 -1.82 -17.66
N LEU A 77 2.81 -2.77 -18.57
CA LEU A 77 3.12 -4.19 -18.41
C LEU A 77 4.47 -4.60 -19.02
N SER A 78 5.20 -3.64 -19.60
CA SER A 78 6.48 -3.88 -20.27
C SER A 78 7.60 -4.15 -19.26
N LYS A 79 8.69 -4.77 -19.74
CA LYS A 79 9.90 -4.94 -18.93
C LYS A 79 10.46 -3.59 -18.46
N THR A 80 10.41 -2.58 -19.33
CA THR A 80 10.91 -1.22 -19.02
C THR A 80 10.16 -0.60 -17.84
N ALA A 81 8.84 -0.68 -17.83
CA ALA A 81 8.02 -0.18 -16.72
C ALA A 81 8.33 -0.95 -15.42
N MET A 82 8.42 -2.28 -15.48
CA MET A 82 8.76 -3.11 -14.31
C MET A 82 10.13 -2.76 -13.68
N HIS A 83 11.15 -2.47 -14.49
CA HIS A 83 12.44 -2.01 -13.97
C HIS A 83 12.33 -0.63 -13.30
N ALA A 84 11.44 0.23 -13.78
CA ALA A 84 11.18 1.52 -13.14
C ALA A 84 10.46 1.33 -11.79
N TYR A 85 9.45 0.46 -11.74
CA TYR A 85 8.72 0.13 -10.50
C TYR A 85 9.64 -0.51 -9.46
N ALA A 86 10.53 -1.41 -9.87
CA ALA A 86 11.45 -2.10 -8.98
C ALA A 86 12.48 -1.20 -8.28
N LYS A 87 12.51 0.11 -8.57
CA LYS A 87 13.29 1.07 -7.79
C LYS A 87 12.68 1.34 -6.41
N ASN A 88 11.35 1.23 -6.30
CA ASN A 88 10.60 1.60 -5.09
C ASN A 88 9.80 0.42 -4.52
N TYR A 89 9.34 -0.50 -5.38
CA TYR A 89 8.54 -1.66 -4.99
C TYR A 89 9.40 -2.91 -4.89
N ALA A 90 9.29 -3.62 -3.76
CA ALA A 90 10.05 -4.84 -3.51
C ALA A 90 9.49 -6.09 -4.20
N ILE A 91 8.27 -6.00 -4.73
CA ILE A 91 7.59 -7.06 -5.46
C ILE A 91 6.96 -6.41 -6.69
N ILE A 92 7.23 -6.98 -7.86
CA ILE A 92 6.64 -6.58 -9.14
C ILE A 92 5.84 -7.74 -9.73
N SER A 93 4.92 -7.44 -10.66
CA SER A 93 3.99 -8.43 -11.21
C SER A 93 4.64 -9.42 -12.19
N ARG A 94 5.76 -9.07 -12.82
CA ARG A 94 6.47 -9.92 -13.79
C ARG A 94 7.55 -10.77 -13.12
N ARG A 95 7.39 -12.10 -13.21
CA ARG A 95 8.35 -13.09 -12.69
C ARG A 95 9.50 -13.39 -13.64
N ASP A 96 9.42 -12.97 -14.89
CA ASP A 96 10.44 -13.19 -15.92
C ASP A 96 11.53 -12.10 -15.95
N ILE A 97 11.55 -11.24 -14.93
CA ILE A 97 12.51 -10.14 -14.78
C ILE A 97 13.17 -10.28 -13.42
N ASP A 98 14.49 -10.34 -13.43
CA ASP A 98 15.29 -10.26 -12.22
C ASP A 98 15.57 -8.78 -11.91
N VAL A 99 15.11 -8.32 -10.75
CA VAL A 99 15.30 -6.96 -10.27
C VAL A 99 15.75 -7.00 -8.81
N PRO A 100 16.69 -6.13 -8.40
CA PRO A 100 17.15 -6.10 -7.02
C PRO A 100 16.02 -5.63 -6.11
N ILE A 101 15.95 -6.18 -4.90
CA ILE A 101 15.07 -5.69 -3.85
C ILE A 101 15.57 -4.30 -3.41
N PRO A 102 14.71 -3.27 -3.37
CA PRO A 102 15.11 -1.95 -2.91
C PRO A 102 15.63 -1.96 -1.47
N LYS A 103 16.56 -1.03 -1.18
CA LYS A 103 17.15 -0.89 0.16
C LYS A 103 16.05 -0.63 1.20
N GLY A 104 16.15 -1.29 2.35
CA GLY A 104 15.24 -1.14 3.47
C GLY A 104 14.15 -2.20 3.55
N TYR A 105 13.91 -2.96 2.47
CA TYR A 105 13.03 -4.12 2.51
C TYR A 105 13.75 -5.38 2.99
N PRO A 106 13.01 -6.39 3.50
CA PRO A 106 13.56 -7.70 3.83
C PRO A 106 14.11 -8.43 2.60
N LYS A 107 15.04 -9.37 2.81
CA LYS A 107 15.61 -10.20 1.73
C LYS A 107 14.57 -11.06 1.00
N GLU A 108 13.48 -11.39 1.66
CA GLU A 108 12.37 -12.16 1.09
C GLU A 108 11.06 -11.42 1.37
N PRO A 109 10.73 -10.35 0.61
CA PRO A 109 9.56 -9.51 0.84
C PRO A 109 8.26 -10.32 0.77
N ALA A 110 8.17 -11.28 -0.15
CA ALA A 110 6.99 -12.12 -0.32
C ALA A 110 6.66 -12.96 0.91
N LYS A 111 7.66 -13.38 1.72
CA LYS A 111 7.43 -14.12 2.97
C LYS A 111 6.80 -13.28 4.08
N GLN A 112 6.81 -11.95 3.93
CA GLN A 112 6.19 -11.05 4.89
C GLN A 112 4.69 -10.92 4.66
N LEU A 113 4.23 -11.20 3.44
CA LEU A 113 2.86 -10.99 3.05
C LEU A 113 1.94 -12.04 3.67
N PHE A 114 0.77 -11.61 4.12
CA PHE A 114 -0.31 -12.54 4.43
C PHE A 114 -0.98 -13.04 3.14
N ASP A 115 -1.59 -14.22 3.21
CA ASP A 115 -2.36 -14.76 2.09
C ASP A 115 -3.66 -13.98 1.89
N ARG A 116 -3.89 -13.47 0.68
CA ARG A 116 -5.00 -12.57 0.37
C ARG A 116 -5.88 -13.13 -0.73
N ASP A 117 -7.20 -13.13 -0.48
CA ASP A 117 -8.24 -13.40 -1.46
C ASP A 117 -8.95 -12.10 -1.87
N PHE A 118 -8.56 -11.55 -3.03
CA PHE A 118 -9.16 -10.32 -3.55
C PHE A 118 -10.65 -10.46 -3.90
N LEU A 119 -11.13 -11.65 -4.26
CA LEU A 119 -12.54 -11.86 -4.57
C LEU A 119 -13.37 -11.83 -3.29
N TRP A 120 -12.87 -12.46 -2.23
CA TRP A 120 -13.49 -12.38 -0.91
C TRP A 120 -13.48 -10.94 -0.40
N ASP A 121 -12.35 -10.23 -0.51
CA ASP A 121 -12.22 -8.82 -0.08
C ASP A 121 -13.25 -7.94 -0.80
N ALA A 122 -13.38 -8.08 -2.12
CA ALA A 122 -14.33 -7.32 -2.93
C ALA A 122 -15.78 -7.62 -2.51
N ALA A 123 -16.14 -8.91 -2.34
CA ALA A 123 -17.48 -9.32 -1.95
C ALA A 123 -17.86 -8.88 -0.52
N ASN A 124 -16.86 -8.68 0.35
CA ASN A 124 -17.05 -8.33 1.76
C ASN A 124 -16.76 -6.86 2.08
N ARG A 125 -16.34 -6.05 1.10
CA ARG A 125 -15.87 -4.67 1.31
C ARG A 125 -16.82 -3.83 2.16
N GLN A 126 -18.11 -3.81 1.80
CA GLN A 126 -19.09 -2.98 2.51
C GLN A 126 -19.23 -3.41 3.97
N ARG A 127 -19.39 -4.72 4.22
CA ARG A 127 -19.47 -5.29 5.57
C ARG A 127 -18.26 -4.93 6.42
N ILE A 128 -17.06 -4.98 5.85
CA ILE A 128 -15.82 -4.62 6.53
C ILE A 128 -15.82 -3.13 6.90
N LEU A 129 -16.13 -2.24 5.96
CA LEU A 129 -16.17 -0.80 6.19
C LEU A 129 -17.21 -0.42 7.26
N ASP A 130 -18.40 -1.00 7.20
CA ASP A 130 -19.45 -0.76 8.20
C ASP A 130 -19.02 -1.23 9.59
N THR A 131 -18.36 -2.39 9.67
CA THR A 131 -17.83 -2.92 10.93
C THR A 131 -16.75 -2.01 11.51
N LEU A 132 -15.82 -1.53 10.66
CA LEU A 132 -14.75 -0.62 11.09
C LEU A 132 -15.33 0.71 11.56
N LYS A 133 -16.27 1.29 10.81
CA LYS A 133 -16.96 2.54 11.17
C LYS A 133 -17.69 2.39 12.51
N ALA A 134 -18.45 1.31 12.70
CA ALA A 134 -19.19 1.08 13.93
C ALA A 134 -18.28 0.87 15.15
N ARG A 135 -17.12 0.24 14.98
CA ARG A 135 -16.19 -0.06 16.10
C ARG A 135 -15.23 1.07 16.41
N TYR A 136 -14.84 1.84 15.39
CA TYR A 136 -13.66 2.70 15.46
C TYR A 136 -13.86 4.10 14.89
N GLY A 137 -15.04 4.43 14.36
CA GLY A 137 -15.33 5.72 13.72
C GLY A 137 -15.01 6.93 14.61
N ASP A 138 -15.28 6.83 15.91
CA ASP A 138 -15.04 7.92 16.89
C ASP A 138 -13.54 8.23 17.10
N LYS A 139 -12.64 7.39 16.59
CA LYS A 139 -11.18 7.53 16.70
C LYS A 139 -10.52 8.00 15.42
N ALA A 140 -11.28 8.28 14.36
CA ALA A 140 -10.77 8.88 13.14
C ALA A 140 -10.40 10.35 13.38
N SER A 141 -9.21 10.77 12.95
CA SER A 141 -8.71 12.11 13.17
C SER A 141 -9.22 13.09 12.11
N GLY A 142 -10.41 13.67 12.25
CA GLY A 142 -11.00 14.58 11.26
C GLY A 142 -12.22 13.98 10.56
N ALA A 143 -12.95 14.79 9.79
CA ALA A 143 -14.35 14.62 9.40
C ALA A 143 -14.78 13.18 8.98
N PRO A 144 -16.07 12.81 9.20
CA PRO A 144 -16.55 11.44 9.02
C PRO A 144 -16.17 10.88 7.65
N LEU A 145 -15.92 9.57 7.57
CA LEU A 145 -15.86 8.82 6.31
C LEU A 145 -17.20 8.98 5.57
N SER A 146 -17.36 10.08 4.82
CA SER A 146 -18.41 10.25 3.84
C SER A 146 -18.00 9.40 2.65
N GLY A 147 -18.65 8.24 2.53
CA GLY A 147 -18.82 7.64 1.21
C GLY A 147 -19.60 8.66 0.39
N ASP A 148 -18.96 9.22 -0.63
CA ASP A 148 -19.54 9.58 -1.93
C ASP A 148 -18.56 10.48 -2.69
N SER A 149 -18.03 9.93 -3.80
CA SER A 149 -18.06 10.54 -5.14
C SER A 149 -17.55 9.52 -6.16
#